data_AF-A3UAK7-F1
#
_entry.id   AF-A3UAK7-F1
#
_cell.length_a   1.000
_cell.length_b   1.000
_cell.length_c   1.000
_cell.angle_alpha   90.00
_cell.angle_beta   90.00
_cell.angle_gamma   90.00
#
_symmetry.space_group_name_H-M   'P 1'
#
loop_
_entity.id
_entity.type
_entity.pdbx_description
1 polymer ?
#
loop_
_entity_poly.entity_id
_entity_poly.type
_entity_poly.pdbx_seq_one_letter_code
_entity_poly.pdbx_strand_id
1 'polypeptide(L)'
;MFVMTKKHMMKHLLNLKCILIALIVVSFSACENEPLEGEFAASGGANLTCEQAAQATVSAGLALSDATTENVDQLCNTYSLAIEQQITSCGDETGVLQQLLDSIEDCSAFVGGGGSTSGIFDFDIVDGDAFEGVSISAVSNEDGLLVDATVGTRQAGFQIFNPVQGTTYDLSDPDQAILLYDTDISNEESDVFFAISGSLTLSTYNTNTNIAGGSFSGVMQEFFTESTITVENGIFQNIEFSVEEPVNSCTATIDGAGFNASLFPVVFVQETIQVTFDDDMGRQIRIIFPDNITEGTYDLAATPEIYSATYTESDVDYTGVENSGSIVITNVENDVVTGSFNFDVVNDGDPEDVIVITSGEFVIDVSF
;
A
#
# COMPACT_ATOMS: atom_id res chain seq x y z
N MET A 1 37.56 25.46 7.08
CA MET A 1 37.23 26.89 7.10
C MET A 1 36.16 27.18 6.05
N PHE A 2 34.88 27.01 6.41
CA PHE A 2 33.80 28.00 6.24
C PHE A 2 32.55 27.38 6.85
N VAL A 3 31.92 28.17 7.71
CA VAL A 3 30.85 27.83 8.64
C VAL A 3 29.68 28.78 8.36
N MET A 4 28.48 28.34 8.71
CA MET A 4 27.19 29.04 8.84
C MET A 4 26.28 29.09 7.59
N THR A 5 25.22 28.28 7.52
CA THR A 5 23.90 28.29 8.21
C THR A 5 22.96 29.41 7.76
N LYS A 6 21.97 29.01 6.94
CA LYS A 6 20.93 29.82 6.27
C LYS A 6 19.68 30.08 7.12
N LYS A 7 19.80 30.08 8.45
CA LYS A 7 18.65 30.05 9.37
C LYS A 7 18.48 31.35 10.18
N HIS A 8 18.57 32.53 9.57
CA HIS A 8 18.18 33.76 10.29
C HIS A 8 17.93 35.03 9.45
N MET A 9 17.16 34.98 8.36
CA MET A 9 16.64 36.21 7.75
C MET A 9 15.31 35.91 7.05
N MET A 10 14.19 35.99 7.78
CA MET A 10 12.86 36.33 7.24
C MET A 10 11.79 36.24 8.32
N LYS A 11 12.05 36.80 9.50
CA LYS A 11 10.97 37.22 10.39
C LYS A 11 11.21 38.67 10.75
N HIS A 12 10.23 39.48 10.39
CA HIS A 12 10.14 40.90 10.66
C HIS A 12 11.18 41.78 9.98
N LEU A 13 10.81 42.29 8.81
CA LEU A 13 10.73 43.74 8.67
C LEU A 13 9.79 44.13 7.52
N LEU A 14 8.74 44.88 7.87
CA LEU A 14 8.28 46.06 7.12
C LEU A 14 7.54 45.75 5.79
N ASN A 15 6.23 45.55 5.78
CA ASN A 15 5.24 46.63 5.97
C ASN A 15 5.72 47.99 5.40
N LEU A 16 5.80 48.10 4.07
CA LEU A 16 5.78 49.41 3.43
C LEU A 16 5.01 49.34 2.10
N LYS A 17 3.73 49.70 2.21
CA LYS A 17 2.82 50.08 1.13
C LYS A 17 3.54 50.95 0.10
N CYS A 18 3.32 50.69 -1.19
CA CYS A 18 2.92 51.66 -2.21
C CYS A 18 3.05 50.99 -3.59
N ILE A 19 1.94 50.61 -4.22
CA ILE A 19 1.22 51.41 -5.23
C ILE A 19 1.56 50.89 -6.65
N LEU A 20 0.51 50.70 -7.45
CA LEU A 20 0.48 50.42 -8.89
C LEU A 20 0.79 48.97 -9.31
N ILE A 21 -0.26 48.16 -9.45
CA ILE A 21 -0.87 47.87 -10.77
C ILE A 21 -2.28 47.33 -10.50
N ALA A 22 -3.25 48.09 -11.01
CA ALA A 22 -4.65 47.76 -11.05
C ALA A 22 -4.97 46.91 -12.28
N LEU A 23 -6.13 46.25 -12.23
CA LEU A 23 -6.79 45.47 -13.29
C LEU A 23 -6.15 44.13 -13.64
N ILE A 24 -6.65 43.07 -13.00
CA ILE A 24 -7.46 42.04 -13.65
C ILE A 24 -8.35 41.44 -12.56
N VAL A 25 -9.63 41.78 -12.60
CA VAL A 25 -10.68 41.10 -11.85
C VAL A 25 -10.92 39.79 -12.59
N VAL A 26 -10.36 38.69 -12.09
CA VAL A 26 -10.89 37.35 -12.40
C VAL A 26 -11.79 36.99 -11.23
N SER A 27 -13.07 36.92 -11.57
CA SER A 27 -14.17 36.49 -10.75
C SER A 27 -13.86 35.13 -10.13
N PHE A 28 -13.83 35.07 -8.81
CA PHE A 28 -14.05 33.82 -8.09
C PHE A 28 -15.50 33.42 -8.35
N SER A 29 -15.73 32.47 -9.25
CA SER A 29 -16.93 31.64 -9.19
C SER A 29 -16.73 30.70 -7.99
N ALA A 30 -17.23 31.13 -6.83
CA ALA A 30 -17.61 30.18 -5.81
C ALA A 30 -18.59 29.19 -6.46
N CYS A 31 -18.24 27.92 -6.50
CA CYS A 31 -19.23 26.87 -6.67
C CYS A 31 -20.12 26.96 -5.43
N GLU A 32 -21.26 27.64 -5.56
CA GLU A 32 -22.36 27.45 -4.63
C GLU A 32 -22.86 26.02 -4.84
N ASN A 33 -22.54 25.16 -3.87
CA ASN A 33 -23.21 23.88 -3.72
C ASN A 33 -24.59 24.16 -3.11
N GLU A 34 -25.53 24.67 -3.92
CA GLU A 34 -26.94 24.59 -3.57
C GLU A 34 -27.40 23.14 -3.78
N PRO A 35 -28.09 22.52 -2.81
CA PRO A 35 -28.73 21.25 -3.03
C PRO A 35 -29.79 21.43 -4.13
N LEU A 36 -29.65 20.66 -5.20
CA LEU A 36 -30.65 20.54 -6.27
C LEU A 36 -31.92 19.91 -5.70
N GLU A 37 -32.78 20.72 -5.07
CA GLU A 37 -34.20 20.42 -4.97
C GLU A 37 -34.87 20.77 -6.30
N GLY A 38 -34.64 19.91 -7.29
CA GLY A 38 -35.27 19.98 -8.59
C GLY A 38 -35.70 18.57 -8.98
N GLU A 39 -37.01 18.36 -9.00
CA GLU A 39 -37.71 17.20 -9.56
C GLU A 39 -36.96 16.64 -10.78
N PHE A 40 -36.32 15.47 -10.62
CA PHE A 40 -35.80 14.71 -11.75
C PHE A 40 -36.99 14.37 -12.63
N ALA A 41 -37.12 15.09 -13.75
CA ALA A 41 -38.22 14.90 -14.67
C ALA A 41 -38.17 13.46 -15.21
N ALA A 42 -39.01 12.62 -14.62
CA ALA A 42 -39.40 11.37 -15.22
C ALA A 42 -40.05 11.67 -16.58
N SER A 43 -39.46 11.10 -17.63
CA SER A 43 -40.00 11.01 -19.00
C SER A 43 -40.28 12.32 -19.76
N GLY A 44 -39.48 12.58 -20.79
CA GLY A 44 -39.91 13.32 -21.99
C GLY A 44 -39.16 14.61 -22.34
N GLY A 45 -38.15 14.50 -23.21
CA GLY A 45 -37.87 15.49 -24.25
C GLY A 45 -37.46 16.91 -23.84
N ALA A 46 -36.76 17.11 -22.72
CA ALA A 46 -36.14 18.41 -22.42
C ALA A 46 -34.83 18.55 -23.22
N ASN A 47 -34.75 19.55 -24.10
CA ASN A 47 -33.56 19.86 -24.87
C ASN A 47 -32.56 20.61 -23.97
N LEU A 48 -31.66 19.88 -23.30
CA LEU A 48 -30.60 20.41 -22.45
C LEU A 48 -29.50 21.06 -23.30
N THR A 49 -28.92 22.17 -22.83
CA THR A 49 -27.69 22.67 -23.46
C THR A 49 -26.53 21.73 -23.21
N CYS A 50 -25.49 21.78 -24.04
CA CYS A 50 -24.32 20.91 -23.88
C CYS A 50 -23.67 21.08 -22.49
N GLU A 51 -23.59 22.30 -21.97
CA GLU A 51 -23.04 22.58 -20.64
C GLU A 51 -23.87 21.94 -19.52
N GLN A 52 -25.20 21.99 -19.64
CA GLN A 52 -26.10 21.38 -18.67
C GLN A 52 -26.03 19.86 -18.71
N ALA A 53 -25.93 19.27 -19.90
CA ALA A 53 -25.79 17.83 -20.06
C ALA A 53 -24.44 17.33 -19.51
N ALA A 54 -23.34 18.03 -19.77
CA ALA A 54 -22.03 17.70 -19.18
C ALA A 54 -22.03 17.81 -17.65
N GLN A 55 -22.68 18.83 -17.09
CA GLN A 55 -22.80 18.98 -15.63
C GLN A 55 -23.67 17.86 -15.01
N ALA A 56 -24.73 17.43 -15.69
CA ALA A 56 -25.54 16.30 -15.28
C ALA A 56 -24.73 15.00 -15.26
N THR A 57 -23.89 14.76 -16.27
CA THR A 57 -22.99 13.59 -16.33
C THR A 57 -22.00 13.57 -15.16
N VAL A 58 -21.33 14.70 -14.88
CA VAL A 58 -20.39 14.79 -13.74
C VAL A 58 -21.12 14.53 -12.42
N SER A 59 -22.30 15.12 -12.23
CA SER A 59 -23.08 14.97 -11.00
C SER A 59 -23.58 13.54 -10.80
N ALA A 60 -24.03 12.89 -11.87
CA ALA A 60 -24.47 11.50 -11.83
C ALA A 60 -23.30 10.52 -11.63
N GLY A 61 -22.12 10.81 -12.17
CA GLY A 61 -20.91 10.02 -11.94
C GLY A 61 -20.43 10.09 -10.49
N LEU A 62 -20.48 11.27 -9.86
CA LEU A 62 -20.19 11.44 -8.43
C LEU A 62 -21.23 10.74 -7.54
N ALA A 63 -22.51 10.82 -7.90
CA ALA A 63 -23.55 10.11 -7.18
C ALA A 63 -23.35 8.58 -7.28
N LEU A 64 -22.93 8.09 -8.46
CA LEU A 64 -22.59 6.69 -8.66
C LEU A 64 -21.35 6.26 -7.86
N SER A 65 -20.33 7.11 -7.70
CA SER A 65 -19.16 6.79 -6.87
C SER A 65 -19.49 6.68 -5.38
N ASP A 66 -20.54 7.36 -4.92
CA ASP A 66 -21.06 7.29 -3.54
C ASP A 66 -22.25 6.31 -3.42
N ALA A 67 -22.51 5.50 -4.44
CA ALA A 67 -23.65 4.61 -4.46
C ALA A 67 -23.55 3.51 -3.39
N THR A 68 -24.71 3.11 -2.89
CA THR A 68 -24.92 1.98 -2.00
C THR A 68 -25.63 0.87 -2.77
N THR A 69 -25.60 -0.34 -2.21
CA THR A 69 -26.31 -1.52 -2.76
C THR A 69 -27.79 -1.30 -3.04
N GLU A 70 -28.43 -0.34 -2.35
CA GLU A 70 -29.87 -0.06 -2.48
C GLU A 70 -30.21 0.89 -3.65
N ASN A 71 -29.27 1.75 -4.07
CA ASN A 71 -29.53 2.83 -5.03
C ASN A 71 -28.63 2.78 -6.28
N VAL A 72 -27.70 1.84 -6.34
CA VAL A 72 -26.70 1.77 -7.41
C VAL A 72 -27.28 1.45 -8.80
N ASP A 73 -28.31 0.62 -8.90
CA ASP A 73 -29.07 0.43 -10.15
C ASP A 73 -29.67 1.75 -10.64
N GLN A 74 -30.28 2.50 -9.73
CA GLN A 74 -30.90 3.78 -10.05
C GLN A 74 -29.85 4.80 -10.49
N LEU A 75 -28.72 4.85 -9.78
CA LEU A 75 -27.65 5.81 -10.04
C LEU A 75 -26.86 5.47 -11.31
N CYS A 76 -26.65 4.19 -11.59
CA CYS A 76 -26.01 3.73 -12.83
C CYS A 76 -26.88 4.03 -14.06
N ASN A 77 -28.19 3.76 -13.99
CA ASN A 77 -29.14 4.15 -15.03
C ASN A 77 -29.21 5.68 -15.19
N THR A 78 -29.09 6.43 -14.10
CA THR A 78 -29.05 7.90 -14.14
C THR A 78 -27.78 8.42 -14.82
N TYR A 79 -26.63 7.80 -14.55
CA TYR A 79 -25.36 8.16 -15.17
C TYR A 79 -25.34 7.81 -16.67
N SER A 80 -25.81 6.62 -17.04
CA SER A 80 -25.97 6.19 -18.43
C SER A 80 -26.83 7.16 -19.23
N LEU A 81 -28.01 7.51 -18.68
CA LEU A 81 -28.92 8.46 -19.30
C LEU A 81 -28.31 9.87 -19.42
N ALA A 82 -27.49 10.30 -18.45
CA ALA A 82 -26.79 11.58 -18.51
C ALA A 82 -25.74 11.59 -19.64
N ILE A 83 -25.00 10.48 -19.83
CA ILE A 83 -24.06 10.32 -20.93
C ILE A 83 -24.79 10.33 -22.28
N GLU A 84 -25.90 9.61 -22.43
CA GLU A 84 -26.73 9.64 -23.66
C GLU A 84 -27.24 11.05 -23.99
N GLN A 85 -27.64 11.81 -22.96
CA GLN A 85 -28.06 13.20 -23.12
C GLN A 85 -26.88 14.10 -23.50
N GLN A 86 -25.70 13.87 -22.94
CA GLN A 86 -24.49 14.59 -23.32
C GLN A 86 -24.08 14.28 -24.77
N ILE A 87 -24.12 13.03 -25.21
CA ILE A 87 -23.89 12.64 -26.61
C ILE A 87 -24.89 13.34 -27.52
N THR A 88 -26.17 13.37 -27.13
CA THR A 88 -27.24 13.99 -27.93
C THR A 88 -27.08 15.51 -28.04
N SER A 89 -26.70 16.19 -26.95
CA SER A 89 -26.60 17.65 -26.90
C SER A 89 -25.24 18.22 -27.32
N CYS A 90 -24.15 17.49 -27.10
CA CYS A 90 -22.78 17.92 -27.38
C CYS A 90 -22.14 17.24 -28.60
N GLY A 91 -22.66 16.08 -29.02
CA GLY A 91 -21.98 15.19 -29.96
C GLY A 91 -20.83 14.41 -29.31
N ASP A 92 -20.40 13.35 -29.99
CA ASP A 92 -19.27 12.51 -29.57
C ASP A 92 -18.43 12.11 -30.79
N GLU A 93 -17.77 13.09 -31.41
CA GLU A 93 -16.95 12.87 -32.62
C GLU A 93 -15.77 11.93 -32.37
N THR A 94 -15.30 11.85 -31.12
CA THR A 94 -14.19 10.99 -30.70
C THR A 94 -14.62 9.58 -30.30
N GLY A 95 -15.93 9.33 -30.13
CA GLY A 95 -16.47 8.05 -29.67
C GLY A 95 -16.16 7.72 -28.21
N VAL A 96 -15.69 8.69 -27.43
CA VAL A 96 -15.21 8.47 -26.05
C VAL A 96 -16.39 8.32 -25.11
N LEU A 97 -17.47 9.09 -25.33
CA LEU A 97 -18.67 9.00 -24.52
C LEU A 97 -19.46 7.73 -24.86
N GLN A 98 -19.45 7.31 -26.13
CA GLN A 98 -20.03 6.03 -26.54
C GLN A 98 -19.25 4.86 -25.94
N GLN A 99 -17.92 4.88 -25.95
CA GLN A 99 -17.10 3.86 -25.27
C GLN A 99 -17.35 3.81 -23.77
N LEU A 100 -17.51 4.98 -23.13
CA LEU A 100 -17.87 5.06 -21.72
C LEU A 100 -19.26 4.47 -21.47
N LEU A 101 -20.25 4.74 -22.33
CA LEU A 101 -21.59 4.17 -22.24
C LEU A 101 -21.58 2.65 -22.44
N ASP A 102 -20.83 2.14 -23.43
CA ASP A 102 -20.68 0.71 -23.70
C ASP A 102 -19.99 0.00 -22.52
N SER A 103 -19.09 0.69 -21.79
CA SER A 103 -18.47 0.15 -20.57
C SER A 103 -19.42 0.10 -19.36
N ILE A 104 -20.54 0.84 -19.41
CA ILE A 104 -21.55 0.91 -18.34
C ILE A 104 -22.74 -0.03 -18.62
N GLU A 105 -22.83 -0.59 -19.84
CA GLU A 105 -24.00 -1.36 -20.33
C GLU A 105 -24.45 -2.48 -19.37
N ASP A 106 -23.55 -2.96 -18.51
CA ASP A 106 -23.89 -3.82 -17.38
C ASP A 106 -23.93 -3.10 -16.03
N CYS A 107 -25.04 -2.41 -15.74
CA CYS A 107 -25.30 -1.83 -14.42
C CYS A 107 -25.32 -2.86 -13.27
N SER A 108 -25.37 -4.17 -13.57
CA SER A 108 -25.31 -5.22 -12.55
C SER A 108 -23.89 -5.43 -11.98
N ALA A 109 -22.86 -4.85 -12.59
CA ALA A 109 -21.49 -4.83 -12.06
C ALA A 109 -21.36 -4.03 -10.74
N PHE A 110 -22.35 -3.19 -10.40
CA PHE A 110 -22.28 -2.31 -9.23
C PHE A 110 -23.32 -2.64 -8.13
N VAL A 111 -24.28 -3.56 -8.36
CA VAL A 111 -25.26 -3.97 -7.34
C VAL A 111 -24.69 -5.06 -6.44
N GLY A 112 -24.12 -4.63 -5.32
CA GLY A 112 -23.87 -5.52 -4.19
C GLY A 112 -25.18 -6.08 -3.63
N GLY A 113 -25.44 -7.35 -3.89
CA GLY A 113 -26.24 -8.20 -3.02
C GLY A 113 -25.31 -9.17 -2.32
N GLY A 114 -24.64 -8.73 -1.24
CA GLY A 114 -23.87 -9.60 -0.33
C GLY A 114 -23.11 -10.74 -1.00
N GLY A 115 -22.07 -10.42 -1.76
CA GLY A 115 -21.22 -11.38 -2.47
C GLY A 115 -20.27 -10.62 -3.39
N SER A 116 -18.99 -10.99 -3.39
CA SER A 116 -17.89 -10.38 -4.14
C SER A 116 -18.30 -9.80 -5.50
N THR A 117 -17.90 -8.56 -5.79
CA THR A 117 -17.46 -8.24 -7.15
C THR A 117 -16.30 -9.20 -7.43
N SER A 118 -16.55 -10.27 -8.20
CA SER A 118 -15.49 -11.22 -8.51
C SER A 118 -14.36 -10.43 -9.15
N GLY A 119 -13.17 -10.46 -8.54
CA GLY A 119 -11.99 -9.87 -9.14
C GLY A 119 -11.80 -10.43 -10.55
N ILE A 120 -11.17 -9.64 -11.42
CA ILE A 120 -10.75 -10.06 -12.75
C ILE A 120 -9.24 -10.20 -12.71
N PHE A 121 -8.71 -11.29 -13.26
CA PHE A 121 -7.28 -11.47 -13.51
C PHE A 121 -7.14 -12.27 -14.79
N ASP A 122 -6.97 -11.57 -15.91
CA ASP A 122 -7.01 -12.17 -17.24
C ASP A 122 -5.82 -11.67 -18.07
N PHE A 123 -5.35 -12.49 -19.00
CA PHE A 123 -4.38 -12.09 -20.00
C PHE A 123 -4.40 -13.01 -21.22
N ASP A 124 -3.94 -12.48 -22.36
CA ASP A 124 -3.77 -13.23 -23.59
C ASP A 124 -2.35 -13.77 -23.71
N ILE A 125 -2.22 -15.02 -24.16
CA ILE A 125 -0.94 -15.59 -24.58
C ILE A 125 -0.91 -15.58 -26.11
N VAL A 126 0.09 -14.93 -26.71
CA VAL A 126 0.26 -14.93 -28.16
C VAL A 126 0.46 -16.36 -28.66
N ASP A 127 -0.35 -16.76 -29.64
CA ASP A 127 -0.40 -18.11 -30.21
C ASP A 127 -0.73 -19.23 -29.17
N GLY A 128 -1.31 -18.87 -28.02
CA GLY A 128 -1.73 -19.77 -26.96
C GLY A 128 -3.20 -19.57 -26.55
N ASP A 129 -3.64 -20.36 -25.57
CA ASP A 129 -4.94 -20.16 -24.95
C ASP A 129 -4.87 -19.03 -23.92
N ALA A 130 -5.87 -18.15 -23.92
CA ALA A 130 -5.98 -17.10 -22.91
C ALA A 130 -6.05 -17.70 -21.49
N PHE A 131 -5.62 -16.89 -20.53
CA PHE A 131 -5.78 -17.14 -19.12
C PHE A 131 -6.91 -16.27 -18.60
N GLU A 132 -7.98 -16.90 -18.14
CA GLU A 132 -9.14 -16.24 -17.55
C GLU A 132 -9.24 -16.73 -16.09
N GLY A 133 -8.82 -15.89 -15.15
CA GLY A 133 -8.68 -16.26 -13.74
C GLY A 133 -10.04 -16.56 -13.11
N VAL A 134 -10.17 -17.72 -12.45
CA VAL A 134 -11.43 -18.14 -11.81
C VAL A 134 -11.39 -17.96 -10.30
N SER A 135 -10.33 -18.44 -9.65
CA SER A 135 -10.14 -18.22 -8.20
C SER A 135 -8.97 -17.27 -8.01
N ILE A 136 -9.25 -16.09 -7.46
CA ILE A 136 -8.28 -15.03 -7.25
C ILE A 136 -8.14 -14.77 -5.76
N SER A 137 -6.91 -14.63 -5.30
CA SER A 137 -6.55 -14.27 -3.93
C SER A 137 -5.48 -13.20 -3.98
N ALA A 138 -5.49 -12.30 -2.99
CA ALA A 138 -4.46 -11.30 -2.87
C ALA A 138 -4.21 -10.96 -1.40
N VAL A 139 -2.95 -10.68 -1.10
CA VAL A 139 -2.49 -10.30 0.23
C VAL A 139 -1.53 -9.12 0.08
N SER A 140 -1.71 -8.09 0.91
CA SER A 140 -0.70 -7.06 1.10
C SER A 140 0.00 -7.30 2.43
N ASN A 141 1.31 -7.50 2.41
CA ASN A 141 2.14 -7.73 3.59
C ASN A 141 3.40 -6.84 3.56
N GLU A 142 4.40 -7.14 4.38
CA GLU A 142 5.67 -6.39 4.44
C GLU A 142 6.48 -6.43 3.13
N ASP A 143 6.33 -7.49 2.34
CA ASP A 143 7.00 -7.66 1.05
C ASP A 143 6.25 -7.02 -0.12
N GLY A 144 5.06 -6.45 0.14
CA GLY A 144 4.25 -5.73 -0.83
C GLY A 144 2.92 -6.41 -1.15
N LEU A 145 2.42 -6.19 -2.37
CA LEU A 145 1.13 -6.73 -2.83
C LEU A 145 1.37 -8.00 -3.65
N LEU A 146 0.87 -9.12 -3.16
CA LEU A 146 0.84 -10.41 -3.85
C LEU A 146 -0.57 -10.67 -4.38
N VAL A 147 -0.67 -11.09 -5.64
CA VAL A 147 -1.93 -11.45 -6.30
C VAL A 147 -1.73 -12.78 -7.02
N ASP A 148 -2.62 -13.73 -6.76
CA ASP A 148 -2.64 -15.06 -7.34
C ASP A 148 -3.99 -15.34 -7.98
N ALA A 149 -3.99 -15.95 -9.15
CA ALA A 149 -5.17 -16.38 -9.88
C ALA A 149 -4.99 -17.81 -10.39
N THR A 150 -6.07 -18.60 -10.37
CA THR A 150 -6.08 -19.99 -10.86
C THR A 150 -7.25 -20.26 -11.79
N VAL A 151 -7.03 -21.09 -12.81
CA VAL A 151 -8.05 -21.60 -13.74
C VAL A 151 -7.78 -23.06 -14.08
N GLY A 152 -8.59 -23.96 -13.52
CA GLY A 152 -8.32 -25.39 -13.61
C GLY A 152 -7.02 -25.74 -12.88
N THR A 153 -6.01 -26.21 -13.63
CA THR A 153 -4.67 -26.51 -13.10
C THR A 153 -3.64 -25.41 -13.40
N ARG A 154 -4.00 -24.36 -14.14
CA ARG A 154 -3.10 -23.26 -14.46
C ARG A 154 -3.13 -22.23 -13.34
N GLN A 155 -1.97 -21.68 -12.97
CA GLN A 155 -1.86 -20.59 -11.99
C GLN A 155 -1.00 -19.46 -12.55
N ALA A 156 -1.43 -18.22 -12.35
CA ALA A 156 -0.64 -17.04 -12.65
C ALA A 156 -0.73 -16.07 -11.48
N GLY A 157 0.32 -15.29 -11.26
CA GLY A 157 0.32 -14.34 -10.16
C GLY A 157 1.49 -13.38 -10.26
N PHE A 158 1.39 -12.28 -9.52
CA PHE A 158 2.47 -11.32 -9.41
C PHE A 158 2.69 -10.88 -7.97
N GLN A 159 3.89 -10.39 -7.72
CA GLN A 159 4.25 -9.61 -6.55
C GLN A 159 4.70 -8.22 -6.98
N ILE A 160 4.21 -7.18 -6.33
CA ILE A 160 4.70 -5.80 -6.47
C ILE A 160 5.37 -5.41 -5.16
N PHE A 161 6.68 -5.16 -5.21
CA PHE A 161 7.43 -4.66 -4.07
C PHE A 161 7.15 -3.17 -3.90
N ASN A 162 6.88 -2.74 -2.66
CA ASN A 162 6.56 -1.35 -2.32
C ASN A 162 5.45 -0.75 -3.23
N PRO A 163 4.20 -1.26 -3.15
CA PRO A 163 3.12 -0.85 -4.04
C PRO A 163 2.76 0.64 -3.84
N VAL A 164 2.76 1.39 -4.93
CA VAL A 164 2.39 2.81 -5.01
C VAL A 164 1.38 2.96 -6.14
N GLN A 165 0.19 3.45 -5.80
CA GLN A 165 -0.86 3.70 -6.78
C GLN A 165 -0.38 4.66 -7.88
N GLY A 166 -0.67 4.32 -9.14
CA GLY A 166 -0.34 5.08 -10.34
C GLY A 166 1.07 4.82 -10.88
N THR A 167 1.82 3.88 -10.29
CA THR A 167 3.18 3.53 -10.72
C THR A 167 3.17 2.39 -11.74
N THR A 168 4.10 2.46 -12.69
CA THR A 168 4.44 1.37 -13.61
C THR A 168 5.78 0.76 -13.19
N TYR A 169 5.79 -0.55 -12.99
CA TYR A 169 6.91 -1.37 -12.56
C TYR A 169 7.50 -2.12 -13.74
N ASP A 170 8.83 -2.24 -13.78
CA ASP A 170 9.56 -3.00 -14.81
C ASP A 170 9.60 -4.48 -14.42
N LEU A 171 8.99 -5.35 -15.25
CA LEU A 171 8.94 -6.79 -14.99
C LEU A 171 10.26 -7.51 -15.26
N SER A 172 11.29 -6.82 -15.77
CA SER A 172 12.66 -7.34 -15.83
C SER A 172 13.50 -7.06 -14.58
N ASP A 173 12.98 -6.25 -13.65
CA ASP A 173 13.63 -5.88 -12.40
C ASP A 173 12.95 -6.58 -11.22
N PRO A 174 13.54 -7.67 -10.68
CA PRO A 174 12.92 -8.44 -9.61
C PRO A 174 12.82 -7.69 -8.29
N ASP A 175 13.51 -6.55 -8.12
CA ASP A 175 13.37 -5.68 -6.94
C ASP A 175 12.11 -4.80 -7.02
N GLN A 176 11.44 -4.74 -8.18
CA GLN A 176 10.23 -3.95 -8.41
C GLN A 176 8.97 -4.79 -8.46
N ALA A 177 8.94 -5.79 -9.34
CA ALA A 177 7.81 -6.69 -9.47
C ALA A 177 8.22 -8.02 -10.12
N ILE A 178 7.53 -9.09 -9.75
CA ILE A 178 7.70 -10.43 -10.33
C ILE A 178 6.35 -10.87 -10.88
N LEU A 179 6.33 -11.46 -12.07
CA LEU A 179 5.15 -12.10 -12.66
C LEU A 179 5.50 -13.55 -12.99
N LEU A 180 4.69 -14.48 -12.51
CA LEU A 180 4.84 -15.93 -12.68
C LEU A 180 3.61 -16.55 -13.33
N TYR A 181 3.83 -17.63 -14.08
CA TYR A 181 2.78 -18.44 -14.68
C TYR A 181 3.19 -19.91 -14.70
N ASP A 182 2.45 -20.74 -13.98
CA ASP A 182 2.56 -22.20 -13.96
C ASP A 182 1.45 -22.82 -14.83
N THR A 183 1.85 -23.67 -15.76
CA THR A 183 0.93 -24.32 -16.71
C THR A 183 0.12 -25.48 -16.12
N ASP A 184 0.56 -26.08 -15.01
CA ASP A 184 -0.09 -27.21 -14.34
C ASP A 184 0.43 -27.41 -12.91
N ILE A 185 -0.16 -26.72 -11.93
CA ILE A 185 0.19 -26.83 -10.51
C ILE A 185 -0.06 -28.22 -9.90
N SER A 186 -0.70 -29.14 -10.64
CA SER A 186 -0.87 -30.53 -10.21
C SER A 186 0.32 -31.42 -10.59
N ASN A 187 1.28 -30.90 -11.34
CA ASN A 187 2.45 -31.59 -11.85
C ASN A 187 3.75 -30.93 -11.35
N GLU A 188 4.58 -31.67 -10.59
CA GLU A 188 5.87 -31.18 -10.10
C GLU A 188 6.91 -30.91 -11.22
N GLU A 189 6.69 -31.45 -12.42
CA GLU A 189 7.50 -31.21 -13.62
C GLU A 189 6.81 -30.23 -14.60
N SER A 190 5.89 -29.39 -14.11
CA SER A 190 5.20 -28.39 -14.93
C SER A 190 6.16 -27.31 -15.48
N ASP A 191 5.83 -26.78 -16.66
CA ASP A 191 6.51 -25.61 -17.20
C ASP A 191 6.10 -24.38 -16.39
N VAL A 192 7.08 -23.72 -15.77
CA VAL A 192 6.90 -22.49 -15.00
C VAL A 192 7.61 -21.34 -15.70
N PHE A 193 6.84 -20.31 -16.03
CA PHE A 193 7.30 -19.12 -16.72
C PHE A 193 7.44 -17.95 -15.74
N PHE A 194 8.45 -17.13 -15.95
CA PHE A 194 8.67 -15.87 -15.23
C PHE A 194 8.92 -14.74 -16.23
N ALA A 195 8.46 -13.53 -15.92
CA ALA A 195 8.69 -12.39 -16.79
C ALA A 195 10.19 -12.03 -16.86
N ILE A 196 10.67 -11.81 -18.09
CA ILE A 196 12.05 -11.34 -18.37
C ILE A 196 12.08 -9.94 -19.01
N SER A 197 10.90 -9.44 -19.40
CA SER A 197 10.70 -8.09 -19.90
C SER A 197 9.21 -7.74 -19.84
N GLY A 198 8.90 -6.45 -19.86
CA GLY A 198 7.53 -5.98 -19.86
C GLY A 198 7.28 -4.97 -18.75
N SER A 199 6.02 -4.70 -18.49
CA SER A 199 5.63 -3.75 -17.46
C SER A 199 4.32 -4.15 -16.79
N LEU A 200 4.20 -3.82 -15.52
CA LEU A 200 2.97 -3.90 -14.74
C LEU A 200 2.63 -2.50 -14.24
N THR A 201 1.41 -2.02 -14.51
CA THR A 201 0.91 -0.73 -14.00
C THR A 201 -0.12 -0.96 -12.92
N LEU A 202 0.11 -0.41 -11.72
CA LEU A 202 -0.80 -0.45 -10.59
C LEU A 202 -1.71 0.79 -10.60
N SER A 203 -2.81 0.74 -11.34
CA SER A 203 -3.73 1.87 -11.52
C SER A 203 -4.51 2.24 -10.26
N THR A 204 -4.93 1.24 -9.49
CA THR A 204 -5.68 1.38 -8.24
C THR A 204 -5.00 0.57 -7.15
N TYR A 205 -4.80 1.19 -5.99
CA TYR A 205 -4.32 0.53 -4.78
C TYR A 205 -4.85 1.29 -3.57
N ASN A 206 -6.06 0.94 -3.13
CA ASN A 206 -6.77 1.63 -2.06
C ASN A 206 -6.76 0.78 -0.80
N THR A 207 -5.98 1.19 0.20
CA THR A 207 -5.84 0.52 1.50
C THR A 207 -7.00 0.79 2.47
N ASN A 208 -7.96 1.66 2.12
CA ASN A 208 -9.18 1.83 2.91
C ASN A 208 -10.26 0.83 2.50
N THR A 209 -10.33 0.51 1.20
CA THR A 209 -11.29 -0.45 0.64
C THR A 209 -10.66 -1.81 0.36
N ASN A 210 -9.33 -1.92 0.50
CA ASN A 210 -8.49 -3.05 0.14
C ASN A 210 -8.74 -3.58 -1.28
N ILE A 211 -8.79 -2.67 -2.25
CA ILE A 211 -8.99 -3.00 -3.66
C ILE A 211 -7.78 -2.57 -4.47
N ALA A 212 -7.28 -3.48 -5.29
CA ALA A 212 -6.21 -3.25 -6.26
C ALA A 212 -6.70 -3.48 -7.70
N GLY A 213 -6.06 -2.79 -8.65
CA GLY A 213 -6.36 -2.93 -10.06
C GLY A 213 -5.30 -2.30 -10.96
N GLY A 214 -5.20 -2.77 -12.19
CA GLY A 214 -4.13 -2.39 -13.11
C GLY A 214 -4.05 -3.26 -14.36
N SER A 215 -2.92 -3.18 -15.03
CA SER A 215 -2.66 -3.92 -16.27
C SER A 215 -1.21 -4.37 -16.36
N PHE A 216 -0.93 -5.39 -17.15
CA PHE A 216 0.42 -5.89 -17.39
C PHE A 216 0.57 -6.48 -18.80
N SER A 217 1.80 -6.50 -19.29
CA SER A 217 2.17 -7.20 -20.53
C SER A 217 3.68 -7.41 -20.55
N GLY A 218 4.14 -8.42 -21.30
CA GLY A 218 5.56 -8.74 -21.32
C GLY A 218 5.90 -10.03 -22.03
N VAL A 219 7.18 -10.40 -21.94
CA VAL A 219 7.69 -11.69 -22.40
C VAL A 219 8.10 -12.49 -21.18
N MET A 220 7.62 -13.72 -21.09
CA MET A 220 7.96 -14.66 -20.03
C MET A 220 8.82 -15.80 -20.58
N GLN A 221 9.78 -16.26 -19.79
CA GLN A 221 10.67 -17.36 -20.12
C GLN A 221 10.46 -18.51 -19.14
N GLU A 222 10.52 -19.74 -19.63
CA GLU A 222 10.45 -20.95 -18.81
C GLU A 222 11.75 -21.14 -17.99
N PHE A 223 11.65 -21.73 -16.80
CA PHE A 223 12.76 -21.80 -15.85
C PHE A 223 13.95 -22.67 -16.30
N PHE A 224 13.70 -23.79 -16.96
CA PHE A 224 14.73 -24.77 -17.33
C PHE A 224 15.15 -24.71 -18.80
N THR A 225 14.37 -24.01 -19.62
CA THR A 225 14.54 -23.92 -21.07
C THR A 225 14.57 -22.47 -21.53
N GLU A 226 15.00 -22.23 -22.77
CA GLU A 226 14.91 -20.90 -23.37
C GLU A 226 13.54 -20.66 -24.05
N SER A 227 12.53 -21.47 -23.72
CA SER A 227 11.18 -21.32 -24.26
C SER A 227 10.55 -20.03 -23.74
N THR A 228 9.88 -19.28 -24.62
CA THR A 228 9.26 -18.01 -24.27
C THR A 228 7.81 -17.97 -24.69
N ILE A 229 6.99 -17.31 -23.87
CA ILE A 229 5.63 -16.89 -24.23
C ILE A 229 5.53 -15.36 -24.17
N THR A 230 4.65 -14.80 -24.97
CA THR A 230 4.33 -13.37 -24.91
C THR A 230 2.95 -13.20 -24.32
N VAL A 231 2.87 -12.37 -23.27
CA VAL A 231 1.64 -12.01 -22.58
C VAL A 231 1.20 -10.62 -23.02
N GLU A 232 -0.04 -10.51 -23.50
CA GLU A 232 -0.67 -9.26 -23.92
C GLU A 232 -2.01 -9.06 -23.20
N ASN A 233 -2.49 -7.81 -23.21
CA ASN A 233 -3.80 -7.43 -22.64
C ASN A 233 -4.03 -7.88 -21.19
N GLY A 234 -2.96 -8.05 -20.41
CA GLY A 234 -3.06 -8.45 -19.02
C GLY A 234 -3.77 -7.40 -18.19
N ILE A 235 -4.77 -7.83 -17.43
CA ILE A 235 -5.64 -6.95 -16.66
C ILE A 235 -5.96 -7.60 -15.32
N PHE A 236 -5.92 -6.78 -14.27
CA PHE A 236 -6.44 -7.16 -12.96
C PHE A 236 -7.34 -6.04 -12.44
N GLN A 237 -8.55 -6.36 -12.01
CA GLN A 237 -9.52 -5.35 -11.58
C GLN A 237 -10.34 -5.85 -10.41
N ASN A 238 -10.71 -4.92 -9.52
CA ASN A 238 -11.51 -5.22 -8.33
C ASN A 238 -10.91 -6.38 -7.52
N ILE A 239 -9.58 -6.47 -7.47
CA ILE A 239 -8.88 -7.47 -6.67
C ILE A 239 -8.97 -7.04 -5.22
N GLU A 240 -9.85 -7.67 -4.46
CA GLU A 240 -9.90 -7.54 -3.01
C GLU A 240 -8.66 -8.24 -2.41
N PHE A 241 -7.92 -7.54 -1.56
CA PHE A 241 -6.77 -8.09 -0.85
C PHE A 241 -7.00 -8.06 0.65
N SER A 242 -6.47 -9.05 1.38
CA SER A 242 -6.34 -8.92 2.83
C SER A 242 -5.05 -8.17 3.17
N VAL A 243 -5.09 -7.35 4.21
CA VAL A 243 -3.87 -6.78 4.79
C VAL A 243 -3.37 -7.75 5.85
N GLU A 244 -2.14 -8.21 5.68
CA GLU A 244 -1.39 -8.91 6.72
C GLU A 244 -0.46 -7.87 7.35
N GLU A 245 -0.76 -7.50 8.60
CA GLU A 245 0.08 -6.56 9.33
C GLU A 245 1.48 -7.16 9.48
N PRO A 246 2.55 -6.35 9.34
CA PRO A 246 3.90 -6.82 9.62
C PRO A 246 3.93 -7.40 11.03
N VAL A 247 4.38 -8.65 11.16
CA VAL A 247 4.48 -9.33 12.46
C VAL A 247 5.46 -8.57 13.36
N ASN A 248 6.43 -7.90 12.74
CA ASN A 248 7.49 -7.17 13.42
C ASN A 248 7.17 -5.67 13.55
N SER A 249 7.16 -5.19 14.77
CA SER A 249 7.06 -3.76 15.08
C SER A 249 7.84 -3.44 16.35
N CYS A 250 8.44 -2.25 16.41
CA CYS A 250 8.99 -1.73 17.65
C CYS A 250 8.91 -0.21 17.66
N THR A 251 8.32 0.35 18.71
CA THR A 251 8.32 1.79 18.96
C THR A 251 8.87 2.07 20.34
N ALA A 252 9.51 3.22 20.53
CA ALA A 252 10.00 3.65 21.83
C ALA A 252 10.13 5.17 21.88
N THR A 253 10.54 5.68 23.04
CA THR A 253 10.94 7.07 23.25
C THR A 253 12.35 7.09 23.83
N ILE A 254 13.29 7.71 23.11
CA ILE A 254 14.71 7.86 23.47
C ILE A 254 14.92 9.32 23.88
N ASP A 255 15.16 9.59 25.15
CA ASP A 255 15.29 10.96 25.72
C ASP A 255 14.13 11.90 25.33
N GLY A 256 12.92 11.37 25.24
CA GLY A 256 11.74 12.11 24.84
C GLY A 256 11.52 12.22 23.32
N ALA A 257 12.46 11.76 22.49
CA ALA A 257 12.31 11.69 21.04
C ALA A 257 11.73 10.34 20.60
N GLY A 258 10.84 10.35 19.61
CA GLY A 258 10.23 9.13 19.09
C GLY A 258 11.25 8.23 18.38
N PHE A 259 11.06 6.92 18.52
CA PHE A 259 11.78 5.85 17.84
C PHE A 259 10.76 4.92 17.21
N ASN A 260 10.95 4.59 15.92
CA ASN A 260 10.11 3.67 15.17
C ASN A 260 11.02 2.82 14.30
N ALA A 261 11.15 1.54 14.64
CA ALA A 261 12.02 0.62 13.93
C ALA A 261 11.41 0.23 12.57
N SER A 262 12.26 0.14 11.57
CA SER A 262 11.92 -0.30 10.21
C SER A 262 12.65 -1.58 9.80
N LEU A 263 13.63 -2.03 10.59
CA LEU A 263 14.41 -3.22 10.33
C LEU A 263 14.58 -4.05 11.61
N PHE A 264 14.40 -5.37 11.48
CA PHE A 264 14.28 -6.29 12.62
C PHE A 264 15.23 -7.50 12.55
N PRO A 265 16.57 -7.33 12.54
CA PRO A 265 17.48 -8.48 12.48
C PRO A 265 17.36 -9.37 13.73
N VAL A 266 17.14 -10.67 13.53
CA VAL A 266 17.14 -11.69 14.58
C VAL A 266 18.36 -12.60 14.39
N VAL A 267 19.17 -12.75 15.44
CA VAL A 267 20.39 -13.58 15.42
C VAL A 267 20.38 -14.57 16.57
N PHE A 268 20.58 -15.84 16.25
CA PHE A 268 20.70 -16.93 17.23
C PHE A 268 22.17 -17.16 17.57
N VAL A 269 22.52 -17.03 18.86
CA VAL A 269 23.88 -17.27 19.36
C VAL A 269 23.81 -18.18 20.58
N GLN A 270 24.27 -19.42 20.43
CA GLN A 270 24.20 -20.45 21.48
C GLN A 270 22.75 -20.63 21.97
N GLU A 271 22.47 -20.33 23.25
CA GLU A 271 21.16 -20.45 23.90
C GLU A 271 20.45 -19.08 24.01
N THR A 272 20.82 -18.11 23.17
CA THR A 272 20.27 -16.75 23.18
C THR A 272 19.79 -16.30 21.80
N ILE A 273 18.76 -15.46 21.81
CA ILE A 273 18.21 -14.77 20.63
C ILE A 273 18.53 -13.28 20.80
N GLN A 274 19.20 -12.70 19.81
CA GLN A 274 19.45 -11.26 19.78
C GLN A 274 18.53 -10.62 18.76
N VAL A 275 17.59 -9.82 19.25
CA VAL A 275 16.68 -9.04 18.42
C VAL A 275 17.22 -7.63 18.33
N THR A 276 17.34 -7.12 17.11
CA THR A 276 17.78 -5.76 16.83
C THR A 276 16.62 -4.98 16.23
N PHE A 277 16.34 -3.80 16.79
CA PHE A 277 15.37 -2.84 16.29
C PHE A 277 16.15 -1.66 15.74
N ASP A 278 16.12 -1.47 14.42
CA ASP A 278 16.90 -0.46 13.72
C ASP A 278 15.95 0.49 12.98
N ASP A 279 16.16 1.80 13.15
CA ASP A 279 15.42 2.83 12.45
C ASP A 279 16.18 3.43 11.25
N ASP A 280 15.43 4.08 10.36
CA ASP A 280 15.99 4.73 9.17
C ASP A 280 16.96 5.89 9.46
N MET A 281 17.10 6.28 10.72
CA MET A 281 18.01 7.32 11.21
C MET A 281 19.33 6.75 11.73
N GLY A 282 19.50 5.42 11.73
CA GLY A 282 20.70 4.74 12.22
C GLY A 282 20.79 4.65 13.75
N ARG A 283 19.64 4.69 14.43
CA ARG A 283 19.52 4.36 15.86
C ARG A 283 19.12 2.90 15.99
N GLN A 284 19.78 2.19 16.88
CA GLN A 284 19.62 0.75 17.07
C GLN A 284 19.35 0.45 18.54
N ILE A 285 18.27 -0.28 18.86
CA ILE A 285 18.08 -0.94 20.16
C ILE A 285 18.26 -2.43 19.95
N ARG A 286 19.12 -3.08 20.74
CA ARG A 286 19.28 -4.54 20.72
C ARG A 286 18.88 -5.12 22.08
N ILE A 287 18.07 -6.17 22.07
CA ILE A 287 17.68 -6.91 23.27
C ILE A 287 18.12 -8.37 23.14
N ILE A 288 18.65 -8.92 24.23
CA ILE A 288 19.09 -10.31 24.32
C ILE A 288 18.06 -11.11 25.11
N PHE A 289 17.45 -12.09 24.46
CA PHE A 289 16.50 -13.03 25.04
C PHE A 289 17.12 -14.42 25.20
N PRO A 290 16.59 -15.29 26.07
CA PRO A 290 16.91 -16.71 26.01
C PRO A 290 16.23 -17.34 24.78
N ASP A 291 16.71 -18.50 24.32
CA ASP A 291 16.07 -19.27 23.23
C ASP A 291 14.70 -19.88 23.60
N ASN A 292 14.36 -19.90 24.89
CA ASN A 292 13.10 -20.40 25.45
C ASN A 292 12.31 -19.29 26.15
N ILE A 293 11.98 -18.23 25.40
CA ILE A 293 11.27 -17.05 25.90
C ILE A 293 9.96 -17.46 26.57
N THR A 294 9.71 -16.91 27.77
CA THR A 294 8.46 -17.11 28.50
C THR A 294 7.88 -15.77 28.93
N GLU A 295 6.55 -15.71 29.05
CA GLU A 295 5.83 -14.55 29.57
C GLU A 295 6.30 -14.19 30.99
N GLY A 296 6.47 -12.90 31.24
CA GLY A 296 6.96 -12.43 32.53
C GLY A 296 7.51 -11.00 32.49
N THR A 297 7.91 -10.52 33.65
CA THR A 297 8.64 -9.25 33.80
C THR A 297 10.03 -9.57 34.29
N TYR A 298 11.02 -9.10 33.55
CA TYR A 298 12.43 -9.36 33.79
C TYR A 298 13.13 -8.02 34.03
N ASP A 299 13.77 -7.88 35.17
CA ASP A 299 14.62 -6.72 35.43
C ASP A 299 15.79 -6.71 34.43
N LEU A 300 16.21 -5.52 33.99
CA LEU A 300 17.31 -5.40 33.04
C LEU A 300 18.60 -5.95 33.64
N ALA A 301 19.17 -6.98 33.02
CA ALA A 301 20.42 -7.60 33.45
C ALA A 301 21.64 -6.83 32.92
N ALA A 302 22.82 -7.16 33.46
CA ALA A 302 24.08 -6.61 32.98
C ALA A 302 24.41 -7.15 31.59
N THR A 303 24.82 -6.31 30.65
CA THR A 303 25.19 -6.77 29.30
C THR A 303 26.49 -7.61 29.33
N PRO A 304 26.59 -8.74 28.60
CA PRO A 304 25.63 -9.31 27.64
C PRO A 304 24.82 -10.49 28.20
N GLU A 305 24.33 -10.42 29.44
CA GLU A 305 23.48 -11.47 30.03
C GLU A 305 22.08 -11.51 29.41
N ILE A 306 21.32 -12.57 29.69
CA ILE A 306 19.94 -12.71 29.24
C ILE A 306 19.08 -11.61 29.87
N TYR A 307 18.17 -11.02 29.08
CA TYR A 307 17.40 -9.82 29.43
C TYR A 307 18.27 -8.58 29.65
N SER A 308 19.38 -8.48 28.93
CA SER A 308 20.15 -7.22 28.78
C SER A 308 19.85 -6.55 27.45
N ALA A 309 20.25 -5.28 27.32
CA ALA A 309 20.07 -4.49 26.12
C ALA A 309 21.27 -3.58 25.83
N THR A 310 21.39 -3.17 24.57
CA THR A 310 22.33 -2.14 24.12
C THR A 310 21.61 -1.14 23.22
N TYR A 311 22.18 0.05 23.10
CA TYR A 311 21.74 1.07 22.17
C TYR A 311 22.94 1.58 21.37
N THR A 312 22.75 1.86 20.09
CA THR A 312 23.79 2.46 19.24
C THR A 312 23.19 3.63 18.47
N GLU A 313 23.91 4.75 18.43
CA GLU A 313 23.57 5.91 17.60
C GLU A 313 24.83 6.55 17.05
N SER A 314 24.87 6.79 15.74
CA SER A 314 26.02 7.45 15.07
C SER A 314 27.38 6.81 15.38
N ASP A 315 27.46 5.47 15.36
CA ASP A 315 28.63 4.66 15.71
C ASP A 315 29.10 4.79 17.18
N VAL A 316 28.26 5.31 18.07
CA VAL A 316 28.51 5.33 19.52
C VAL A 316 27.68 4.26 20.19
N ASP A 317 28.35 3.37 20.94
CA ASP A 317 27.73 2.27 21.66
C ASP A 317 27.42 2.64 23.11
N TYR A 318 26.22 2.25 23.53
CA TYR A 318 25.70 2.40 24.87
C TYR A 318 25.28 1.04 25.44
N THR A 319 25.62 0.80 26.69
CA THR A 319 25.32 -0.43 27.43
C THR A 319 24.18 -0.22 28.42
N GLY A 320 23.25 -1.18 28.51
CA GLY A 320 22.16 -1.18 29.48
C GLY A 320 22.64 -1.12 30.93
N VAL A 321 22.03 -0.24 31.71
CA VAL A 321 22.31 -0.09 33.15
C VAL A 321 21.52 -1.14 33.93
N GLU A 322 22.23 -2.07 34.57
CA GLU A 322 21.63 -3.14 35.38
C GLU A 322 20.60 -2.57 36.38
N ASN A 323 19.41 -3.18 36.44
CA ASN A 323 18.29 -2.79 37.30
C ASN A 323 17.73 -1.37 37.06
N SER A 324 18.07 -0.69 35.96
CA SER A 324 17.49 0.63 35.63
C SER A 324 16.04 0.57 35.16
N GLY A 325 15.61 -0.60 34.72
CA GLY A 325 14.26 -0.84 34.23
C GLY A 325 14.01 -2.32 33.98
N SER A 326 13.12 -2.63 33.04
CA SER A 326 12.65 -3.99 32.79
C SER A 326 12.25 -4.23 31.34
N ILE A 327 12.27 -5.50 30.97
CA ILE A 327 11.67 -6.05 29.76
C ILE A 327 10.48 -6.91 30.18
N VAL A 328 9.32 -6.65 29.60
CA VAL A 328 8.07 -7.35 29.88
C VAL A 328 7.68 -8.14 28.65
N ILE A 329 7.51 -9.44 28.80
CA ILE A 329 6.96 -10.33 27.77
C ILE A 329 5.50 -10.60 28.13
N THR A 330 4.58 -10.19 27.27
CA THR A 330 3.14 -10.28 27.49
C THR A 330 2.48 -11.43 26.74
N ASN A 331 3.05 -11.88 25.64
CA ASN A 331 2.59 -13.04 24.88
C ASN A 331 3.75 -13.72 24.16
N VAL A 332 3.71 -15.05 24.07
CA VAL A 332 4.59 -15.85 23.20
C VAL A 332 3.74 -16.92 22.51
N GLU A 333 3.45 -16.74 21.22
CA GLU A 333 2.61 -17.67 20.45
C GLU A 333 3.15 -17.81 19.02
N ASN A 334 3.31 -19.05 18.54
CA ASN A 334 3.82 -19.37 17.19
C ASN A 334 5.10 -18.60 16.82
N ASP A 335 6.10 -18.61 17.71
CA ASP A 335 7.37 -17.88 17.57
C ASP A 335 7.24 -16.35 17.50
N VAL A 336 6.04 -15.79 17.71
CA VAL A 336 5.83 -14.34 17.88
C VAL A 336 5.88 -13.95 19.35
N VAL A 337 6.77 -13.03 19.68
CA VAL A 337 6.98 -12.47 21.02
C VAL A 337 6.42 -11.05 21.05
N THR A 338 5.46 -10.82 21.94
CA THR A 338 4.93 -9.47 22.22
C THR A 338 5.39 -9.01 23.58
N GLY A 339 5.77 -7.74 23.67
CA GLY A 339 6.25 -7.19 24.93
C GLY A 339 6.46 -5.70 24.94
N SER A 340 6.97 -5.21 26.06
CA SER A 340 7.34 -3.83 26.28
C SER A 340 8.66 -3.72 27.03
N PHE A 341 9.31 -2.57 26.97
CA PHE A 341 10.55 -2.31 27.68
C PHE A 341 10.71 -0.85 28.09
N ASN A 342 11.47 -0.66 29.15
CA ASN A 342 11.97 0.63 29.60
C ASN A 342 13.26 0.38 30.37
N PHE A 343 14.30 1.17 30.10
CA PHE A 343 15.59 1.06 30.76
C PHE A 343 16.47 2.26 30.42
N ASP A 344 17.55 2.42 31.18
CA ASP A 344 18.60 3.39 30.90
C ASP A 344 19.79 2.69 30.26
N VAL A 345 20.49 3.40 29.38
CA VAL A 345 21.76 2.96 28.76
C VAL A 345 22.82 4.03 28.99
N VAL A 346 24.08 3.63 29.12
CA VAL A 346 25.23 4.52 29.34
C VAL A 346 26.29 4.37 28.27
N ASN A 347 26.94 5.47 27.90
CA ASN A 347 28.00 5.47 26.91
C ASN A 347 29.22 4.67 27.41
N ASP A 348 29.71 3.74 26.60
CA ASP A 348 30.85 2.90 26.95
C ASP A 348 32.15 3.70 27.17
N GLY A 349 32.25 4.88 26.56
CA GLY A 349 33.37 5.82 26.70
C GLY A 349 33.18 6.91 27.76
N ASP A 350 31.94 7.17 28.20
CA ASP A 350 31.61 8.21 29.18
C ASP A 350 30.38 7.82 30.03
N PRO A 351 30.55 7.13 31.17
CA PRO A 351 29.44 6.66 31.99
C PRO A 351 28.55 7.75 32.61
N GLU A 352 28.91 9.04 32.49
CA GLU A 352 28.04 10.15 32.89
C GLU A 352 27.01 10.52 31.80
N ASP A 353 27.22 10.06 30.56
CA ASP A 353 26.29 10.18 29.43
C ASP A 353 25.28 9.03 29.49
N VAL A 354 24.10 9.35 30.04
CA VAL A 354 22.98 8.42 30.23
C VAL A 354 21.85 8.78 29.26
N ILE A 355 21.36 7.78 28.52
CA ILE A 355 20.18 7.89 27.66
C ILE A 355 19.04 7.10 28.32
N VAL A 356 17.85 7.70 28.35
CA VAL A 356 16.66 7.12 28.96
C VAL A 356 15.71 6.61 27.88
N ILE A 357 15.47 5.29 27.86
CA ILE A 357 14.57 4.63 26.91
C ILE A 357 13.27 4.25 27.62
N THR A 358 12.16 4.79 27.13
CA THR A 358 10.84 4.65 27.74
C THR A 358 9.78 4.32 26.72
N SER A 359 8.63 3.82 27.19
CA SER A 359 7.47 3.50 26.34
C SER A 359 7.83 2.58 25.16
N GLY A 360 8.77 1.66 25.38
CA GLY A 360 9.15 0.65 24.40
C GLY A 360 8.04 -0.37 24.28
N GLU A 361 7.52 -0.60 23.09
CA GLU A 361 6.53 -1.64 22.78
C GLU A 361 6.99 -2.36 21.52
N PHE A 362 6.92 -3.69 21.52
CA PHE A 362 7.36 -4.50 20.39
C PHE A 362 6.49 -5.73 20.16
N VAL A 363 6.42 -6.13 18.90
CA VAL A 363 5.98 -7.44 18.43
C VAL A 363 7.11 -7.93 17.53
N ILE A 364 7.61 -9.15 17.76
CA ILE A 364 8.70 -9.70 16.96
C ILE A 364 8.47 -11.19 16.71
N ASP A 365 8.47 -11.59 15.44
CA ASP A 365 8.63 -12.96 15.00
C ASP A 365 10.10 -13.37 15.14
N VAL A 366 10.34 -14.39 15.95
CA VAL A 366 11.66 -15.01 16.15
C VAL A 366 11.73 -16.39 15.51
N SER A 367 10.90 -16.68 14.51
CA SER A 367 11.01 -17.89 13.69
C SER A 367 12.28 -17.88 12.81
N PHE A 368 12.65 -19.05 12.30
CA PHE A 368 13.86 -19.30 11.51
C PHE A 368 13.55 -19.65 10.06
#